data_AF-A0A7D7WDM0-F1
#
_entry.id   AF-A0A7D7WDM0-F1
#
_cell.length_a   1.000
_cell.length_b   1.000
_cell.length_c   1.000
_cell.angle_alpha   90.00
_cell.angle_beta   90.00
_cell.angle_gamma   90.00
#
_symmetry.space_group_name_H-M   'P 1'
#
loop_
_entity.id
_entity.type
_entity.pdbx_description
1 polymer ?
#
loop_
_entity_poly.entity_id
_entity_poly.type
_entity_poly.pdbx_seq_one_letter_code
_entity_poly.pdbx_strand_id
1 'polypeptide(L)'
;MPDAEAAMALRAAERVRARATTIPRGHAVMQLLYAVMMSAYMAVFVYTGSSEGGPDSFGGRTMALLLPPMILSSALIEGAAQRYGGRLRPTRRYWMAAAAFGVMLAVFLLWALIGGGYPWWLSLVSLVATLAVFGVRPVGVLLRQGTAEHPATTPAPLPKGSRMTTIAIGFVLGGICVTLSVPVAVWAMLMASMVLVLISAPATSSWGLRSTGWSWGVIQWSAFGVATGAMFLLATLTIATELIGPVISASVGVVIGASLLLAAFLPGRGDDGFDEEGADGAPEA
;
A
#
# COMPACT_ATOMS: atom_id res chain seq x y z
N MET A 1 2.46 9.41 54.07
CA MET A 1 2.99 8.57 52.98
C MET A 1 2.20 8.56 51.64
N PRO A 2 1.17 9.40 51.37
CA PRO A 2 0.47 9.38 50.08
C PRO A 2 1.29 9.91 48.88
N ASP A 3 2.32 10.73 49.11
CA ASP A 3 3.12 11.32 48.03
C ASP A 3 4.04 10.33 47.30
N ALA A 4 4.42 9.23 47.96
CA ALA A 4 5.29 8.21 47.37
C ALA A 4 4.55 7.32 46.36
N GLU A 5 3.29 6.99 46.63
CA GLU A 5 2.43 6.22 45.72
C GLU A 5 2.07 7.05 44.48
N ALA A 6 1.75 8.33 44.67
CA ALA A 6 1.50 9.25 43.56
C ALA A 6 2.73 9.40 42.65
N ALA A 7 3.93 9.55 43.21
CA ALA A 7 5.18 9.62 42.45
C ALA A 7 5.50 8.31 41.68
N MET A 8 5.19 7.15 42.28
CA MET A 8 5.36 5.85 41.60
C MET A 8 4.37 5.66 40.45
N ALA A 9 3.10 6.05 40.64
CA ALA A 9 2.09 6.01 39.59
C ALA A 9 2.46 6.91 38.40
N LEU A 10 3.00 8.11 38.68
CA LEU A 10 3.44 9.06 37.65
C LEU A 10 4.63 8.53 36.85
N ARG A 11 5.63 7.95 37.53
CA ARG A 11 6.79 7.28 36.86
C ARG A 11 6.39 6.03 36.09
N ALA A 12 5.36 5.30 36.55
CA ALA A 12 4.81 4.17 35.80
C ALA A 12 4.10 4.66 34.53
N ALA A 13 3.27 5.70 34.65
CA ALA A 13 2.60 6.34 33.51
C ALA A 13 3.59 6.93 32.50
N GLU A 14 4.68 7.57 32.95
CA GLU A 14 5.75 8.08 32.08
C GLU A 14 6.51 6.96 31.39
N ARG A 15 6.80 5.84 32.07
CA ARG A 15 7.42 4.67 31.44
C ARG A 15 6.52 4.02 30.40
N VAL A 16 5.22 3.90 30.69
CA VAL A 16 4.22 3.43 29.73
C VAL A 16 4.12 4.38 28.54
N ARG A 17 4.10 5.70 28.79
CA ARG A 17 4.06 6.73 27.74
C ARG A 17 5.32 6.74 26.89
N ALA A 18 6.50 6.61 27.50
CA ALA A 18 7.78 6.53 26.81
C ALA A 18 7.84 5.28 25.92
N ARG A 19 7.42 4.11 26.43
CA ARG A 19 7.30 2.88 25.62
C ARG A 19 6.24 2.99 24.52
N ALA A 20 5.13 3.68 24.76
CA ALA A 20 4.09 3.92 23.76
C ALA A 20 4.52 4.93 22.67
N THR A 21 5.52 5.79 22.95
CA THR A 21 6.03 6.77 21.97
C THR A 21 7.07 6.23 21.00
N THR A 22 7.71 5.11 21.33
CA THR A 22 8.69 4.47 20.44
C THR A 22 7.97 3.71 19.32
N ILE A 23 7.90 4.32 18.14
CA ILE A 23 7.40 3.68 16.92
C ILE A 23 8.34 2.49 16.58
N PRO A 24 7.82 1.27 16.37
CA PRO A 24 8.65 0.14 15.96
C PRO A 24 9.31 0.39 14.59
N ARG A 25 10.58 0.00 14.42
CA ARG A 25 11.32 0.20 13.15
C ARG A 25 10.63 -0.43 11.96
N GLY A 26 10.07 -1.63 12.12
CA GLY A 26 9.34 -2.31 11.06
C GLY A 26 8.12 -1.51 10.56
N HIS A 27 7.44 -0.82 11.47
CA HIS A 27 6.35 0.08 11.11
C HIS A 27 6.85 1.31 10.33
N ALA A 28 7.99 1.89 10.72
CA ALA A 28 8.60 2.99 9.98
C ALA A 28 9.05 2.57 8.57
N VAL A 29 9.58 1.35 8.40
CA VAL A 29 9.89 0.80 7.07
C VAL A 29 8.62 0.66 6.22
N MET A 30 7.54 0.11 6.78
CA MET A 30 6.27 -0.04 6.04
C MET A 30 5.67 1.32 5.65
N GLN A 31 5.72 2.31 6.54
CA GLN A 31 5.33 3.69 6.21
C GLN A 31 6.18 4.28 5.09
N LEU A 32 7.49 4.02 5.09
CA LEU A 32 8.38 4.49 4.03
C LEU A 32 8.05 3.82 2.69
N LEU A 33 7.81 2.50 2.68
CA LEU A 33 7.39 1.77 1.49
C LEU A 33 6.06 2.30 0.95
N TYR A 34 5.09 2.57 1.83
CA TYR A 34 3.85 3.22 1.46
C TYR A 34 4.08 4.61 0.85
N ALA A 35 4.96 5.43 1.46
CA ALA A 35 5.30 6.74 0.94
C ALA A 35 5.92 6.67 -0.46
N VAL A 36 6.82 5.71 -0.69
CA VAL A 36 7.43 5.46 -2.01
C VAL A 36 6.35 5.07 -3.03
N MET A 37 5.50 4.12 -2.70
CA MET A 37 4.43 3.65 -3.59
C MET A 37 3.41 4.77 -3.89
N MET A 38 2.96 5.53 -2.89
CA MET A 38 2.09 6.70 -3.07
C MET A 38 2.77 7.75 -3.95
N SER A 39 4.07 8.01 -3.76
CA SER A 39 4.80 8.97 -4.58
C SER A 39 4.91 8.53 -6.04
N ALA A 40 5.15 7.24 -6.28
CA ALA A 40 5.18 6.67 -7.61
C ALA A 40 3.80 6.74 -8.27
N TYR A 41 2.74 6.34 -7.55
CA TYR A 41 1.36 6.47 -8.02
C TYR A 41 1.05 7.90 -8.46
N MET A 42 1.43 8.88 -7.64
CA MET A 42 1.19 10.28 -7.94
C MET A 42 1.97 10.79 -9.12
N ALA A 43 3.23 10.37 -9.25
CA ALA A 43 4.04 10.69 -10.41
C ALA A 43 3.40 10.15 -11.70
N VAL A 44 2.95 8.89 -11.71
CA VAL A 44 2.31 8.30 -12.89
C VAL A 44 0.94 8.92 -13.17
N PHE A 45 0.15 9.18 -12.13
CA PHE A 45 -1.14 9.85 -12.25
C PHE A 45 -0.99 11.25 -12.88
N VAL A 46 -0.04 12.04 -12.37
CA VAL A 46 0.28 13.36 -12.90
C VAL A 46 0.85 13.22 -14.32
N TYR A 47 1.75 12.27 -14.57
CA TYR A 47 2.26 12.03 -15.92
C TYR A 47 1.15 11.70 -16.93
N THR A 48 0.14 10.95 -16.50
CA THR A 48 -1.02 10.60 -17.35
C THR A 48 -1.81 11.84 -17.74
N GLY A 49 -2.11 12.72 -16.79
CA GLY A 49 -2.82 13.96 -17.07
C GLY A 49 -1.99 14.99 -17.86
N SER A 50 -0.65 14.85 -17.90
CA SER A 50 0.21 15.68 -18.73
C SER A 50 0.17 15.31 -20.23
N SER A 51 -0.25 14.09 -20.55
CA SER A 51 -0.25 13.60 -21.94
C SER A 51 -1.37 14.25 -22.77
N GLU A 52 -1.04 14.69 -23.98
CA GLU A 52 -1.93 15.46 -24.88
C GLU A 52 -3.11 14.64 -25.45
N GLY A 53 -3.22 13.35 -25.12
CA GLY A 53 -4.29 12.46 -25.62
C GLY A 53 -5.68 12.71 -25.04
N GLY A 54 -5.84 13.63 -24.09
CA GLY A 54 -7.10 13.85 -23.39
C GLY A 54 -7.54 12.66 -22.51
N PRO A 55 -8.63 12.82 -21.73
CA PRO A 55 -9.07 11.81 -20.75
C PRO A 55 -9.42 10.45 -21.38
N ASP A 56 -9.90 10.45 -22.62
CA ASP A 56 -10.49 9.28 -23.27
C ASP A 56 -9.45 8.31 -23.86
N SER A 57 -8.25 8.78 -24.22
CA SER A 57 -7.26 7.94 -24.93
C SER A 57 -6.46 7.01 -24.00
N PHE A 58 -6.16 7.45 -22.77
CA PHE A 58 -5.26 6.70 -21.88
C PHE A 58 -5.80 6.52 -20.45
N GLY A 59 -6.86 7.25 -20.07
CA GLY A 59 -7.38 7.24 -18.71
C GLY A 59 -7.79 5.84 -18.24
N GLY A 60 -8.60 5.12 -19.01
CA GLY A 60 -9.14 3.83 -18.58
C GLY A 60 -8.07 2.75 -18.33
N ARG A 61 -7.12 2.58 -19.27
CA ARG A 61 -6.06 1.55 -19.17
C ARG A 61 -5.07 1.88 -18.06
N THR A 62 -4.65 3.14 -17.98
CA THR A 62 -3.70 3.58 -16.94
C THR A 62 -4.34 3.46 -15.56
N MET A 63 -5.59 3.89 -15.38
CA MET A 63 -6.28 3.76 -14.10
C MET A 63 -6.44 2.29 -13.68
N ALA A 64 -6.71 1.38 -14.62
CA ALA A 64 -6.78 -0.04 -14.32
C ALA A 64 -5.44 -0.63 -13.83
N LEU A 65 -4.30 -0.09 -14.27
CA LEU A 65 -2.97 -0.48 -13.79
C LEU A 65 -2.62 0.16 -12.44
N LEU A 66 -3.16 1.34 -12.15
CA LEU A 66 -2.83 2.11 -10.95
C LEU A 66 -3.73 1.78 -9.74
N LEU A 67 -5.04 1.70 -9.94
CA LEU A 67 -6.00 1.63 -8.84
C LEU A 67 -5.96 0.31 -8.05
N PRO A 68 -5.95 -0.88 -8.69
CA PRO A 68 -5.94 -2.15 -7.96
C PRO A 68 -4.77 -2.33 -7.00
N PRO A 69 -3.50 -2.14 -7.39
CA PRO A 69 -2.41 -2.28 -6.43
C PRO A 69 -2.51 -1.24 -5.31
N MET A 70 -2.98 -0.02 -5.60
CA MET A 70 -3.18 1.02 -4.58
C MET A 70 -4.25 0.64 -3.56
N ILE A 71 -5.40 0.14 -4.01
CA ILE A 71 -6.51 -0.25 -3.12
C ILE A 71 -6.13 -1.50 -2.32
N LEU A 72 -5.47 -2.49 -2.95
CA LEU A 72 -5.00 -3.68 -2.24
C LEU A 72 -3.94 -3.32 -1.21
N SER A 73 -3.00 -2.44 -1.57
CA SER A 73 -1.92 -2.03 -0.67
C SER A 73 -2.44 -1.34 0.58
N SER A 74 -3.49 -0.52 0.50
CA SER A 74 -4.04 0.17 1.68
C SER A 74 -4.60 -0.83 2.69
N ALA A 75 -5.36 -1.83 2.24
CA ALA A 75 -5.91 -2.89 3.08
C ALA A 75 -4.82 -3.81 3.65
N LEU A 76 -3.83 -4.18 2.84
CA LEU A 76 -2.69 -5.01 3.27
C LEU A 76 -1.81 -4.28 4.30
N ILE A 77 -1.55 -2.99 4.07
CA ILE A 77 -0.75 -2.15 4.98
C ILE A 77 -1.49 -1.93 6.30
N GLU A 78 -2.82 -1.80 6.28
CA GLU A 78 -3.61 -1.73 7.51
C GLU A 78 -3.43 -3.00 8.36
N GLY A 79 -3.49 -4.17 7.74
CA GLY A 79 -3.18 -5.45 8.40
C GLY A 79 -1.76 -5.53 8.93
N ALA A 80 -0.77 -5.12 8.13
CA ALA A 80 0.62 -5.07 8.57
C ALA A 80 0.85 -4.04 9.68
N ALA A 81 0.08 -2.96 9.73
CA ALA A 81 0.18 -1.93 10.77
C ALA A 81 -0.37 -2.43 12.12
N GLN A 82 -1.45 -3.21 12.10
CA GLN A 82 -2.01 -3.85 13.30
C GLN A 82 -0.96 -4.70 14.03
N ARG A 83 -0.08 -5.39 13.28
CA ARG A 83 1.05 -6.16 13.82
C ARG A 83 1.94 -5.38 14.80
N TYR A 84 2.16 -4.10 14.52
CA TYR A 84 3.10 -3.29 15.30
C TYR A 84 2.47 -2.65 16.53
N GLY A 85 1.20 -2.99 16.86
CA GLY A 85 0.46 -2.44 18.00
C GLY A 85 0.24 -0.92 17.94
N GLY A 86 0.65 -0.31 16.83
CA GLY A 86 0.70 1.13 16.66
C GLY A 86 -0.61 1.63 16.10
N ARG A 87 -1.57 1.97 16.97
CA ARG A 87 -2.58 2.98 16.61
C ARG A 87 -1.84 4.30 16.47
N LEU A 88 -1.28 4.57 15.28
CA LEU A 88 -0.83 5.90 14.93
C LEU A 88 -2.04 6.81 15.04
N ARG A 89 -2.12 7.59 16.11
CA ARG A 89 -3.04 8.72 16.10
C ARG A 89 -2.52 9.68 15.01
N PRO A 90 -3.28 9.90 13.92
CA PRO A 90 -2.86 10.84 12.90
C PRO A 90 -2.72 12.21 13.58
N THR A 91 -1.49 12.70 13.65
CA THR A 91 -1.20 14.02 14.22
C THR A 91 -1.88 15.09 13.36
N ARG A 92 -2.34 16.21 13.95
CA ARG A 92 -2.96 17.32 13.20
C ARG A 92 -2.15 17.77 11.97
N ARG A 93 -0.82 17.75 12.06
CA ARG A 93 0.10 18.03 10.95
C ARG A 93 -0.04 17.07 9.77
N TYR A 94 -0.28 15.78 10.04
CA TYR A 94 -0.54 14.77 9.00
C TYR A 94 -1.84 15.08 8.27
N TRP A 95 -2.91 15.40 8.98
CA TRP A 95 -4.18 15.80 8.37
C TRP A 95 -4.05 17.06 7.53
N MET A 96 -3.31 18.07 8.02
CA MET A 96 -3.05 19.28 7.23
C MET A 96 -2.25 18.97 5.96
N ALA A 97 -1.23 18.12 6.04
CA ALA A 97 -0.45 17.72 4.89
C ALA A 97 -1.28 16.88 3.89
N ALA A 98 -2.10 15.95 4.38
CA ALA A 98 -3.01 15.15 3.58
C ALA A 98 -4.10 16.01 2.91
N ALA A 99 -4.64 17.01 3.62
CA ALA A 99 -5.59 17.96 3.07
C ALA A 99 -4.96 18.86 2.00
N ALA A 100 -3.78 19.44 2.28
CA ALA A 100 -3.03 20.22 1.30
C ALA A 100 -2.69 19.40 0.05
N PHE A 101 -2.32 18.14 0.26
CA PHE A 101 -2.07 17.17 -0.79
C PHE A 101 -3.34 16.87 -1.61
N GLY A 102 -4.48 16.67 -0.95
CA GLY A 102 -5.78 16.50 -1.60
C GLY A 102 -6.21 17.71 -2.43
N VAL A 103 -5.96 18.93 -1.92
CA VAL A 103 -6.18 20.18 -2.66
C VAL A 103 -5.29 20.25 -3.90
N MET A 104 -4.00 19.94 -3.77
CA MET A 104 -3.07 19.88 -4.90
C MET A 104 -3.57 18.91 -5.98
N LEU A 105 -4.07 17.73 -5.57
CA LEU A 105 -4.61 16.73 -6.48
C LEU A 105 -5.89 17.22 -7.18
N ALA A 106 -6.79 17.90 -6.45
CA ALA A 106 -7.98 18.52 -7.02
C ALA A 106 -7.63 19.62 -8.03
N VAL A 107 -6.59 20.42 -7.77
CA VAL A 107 -6.10 21.45 -8.70
C VAL A 107 -5.55 20.79 -9.97
N PHE A 108 -4.74 19.73 -9.87
CA PHE A 108 -4.26 19.01 -11.05
C PHE A 108 -5.39 18.36 -11.84
N LEU A 109 -6.39 17.81 -11.16
CA LEU A 109 -7.57 17.23 -11.81
C LEU A 109 -8.36 18.31 -12.55
N LEU A 110 -8.63 19.45 -11.89
CA LEU A 110 -9.35 20.57 -12.50
C LEU A 110 -8.59 21.15 -13.70
N TRP A 111 -7.27 21.26 -13.59
CA TRP A 111 -6.42 21.68 -14.70
C TRP A 111 -6.50 20.69 -15.86
N ALA A 112 -6.39 19.39 -15.59
CA ALA A 112 -6.52 18.36 -16.62
C ALA A 112 -7.86 18.44 -17.36
N LEU A 113 -8.95 18.81 -16.67
CA LEU A 113 -10.27 19.01 -17.26
C LEU A 113 -10.36 20.26 -18.16
N ILE A 114 -9.55 21.29 -17.93
CA ILE A 114 -9.53 22.53 -18.73
C ILE A 114 -8.79 22.33 -20.07
N GLY A 115 -8.10 21.20 -20.26
CA GLY A 115 -7.64 20.74 -21.59
C GLY A 115 -6.32 21.34 -22.09
N GLY A 116 -5.51 21.95 -21.21
CA GLY A 116 -4.21 22.51 -21.59
C GLY A 116 -3.02 21.54 -21.50
N GLY A 117 -3.23 20.33 -21.01
CA GLY A 117 -2.14 19.51 -20.47
C GLY A 117 -1.37 20.27 -19.39
N TYR A 118 -0.32 19.67 -18.85
CA TYR A 118 0.62 20.41 -18.00
C TYR A 118 2.03 19.87 -18.20
N PRO A 119 3.08 20.66 -17.92
CA PRO A 119 4.45 20.24 -18.20
C PRO A 119 4.83 18.94 -17.49
N TRP A 120 5.51 18.03 -18.21
CA TRP A 120 5.91 16.72 -17.69
C TRP A 120 6.75 16.79 -16.40
N TRP A 121 7.53 17.86 -16.20
CA TRP A 121 8.36 18.04 -15.00
C TRP A 121 7.53 18.15 -13.71
N LEU A 122 6.23 18.48 -13.81
CA LEU A 122 5.33 18.46 -12.66
C LEU A 122 5.15 17.05 -12.10
N SER A 123 5.29 16.00 -12.90
CA SER A 123 5.28 14.61 -12.41
C SER A 123 6.46 14.32 -11.47
N LEU A 124 7.64 14.86 -11.78
CA LEU A 124 8.82 14.77 -10.91
C LEU A 124 8.63 15.58 -9.64
N VAL A 125 8.07 16.79 -9.75
CA VAL A 125 7.76 17.62 -8.59
C VAL A 125 6.75 16.93 -7.69
N SER A 126 5.69 16.32 -8.24
CA SER A 126 4.70 15.59 -7.45
C SER A 126 5.30 14.35 -6.80
N LEU A 127 6.20 13.63 -7.49
CA LEU A 127 6.94 12.50 -6.92
C LEU A 127 7.73 12.95 -5.67
N VAL A 128 8.59 13.96 -5.84
CA VAL A 128 9.47 14.46 -4.78
C VAL A 128 8.66 15.07 -3.64
N ALA A 129 7.61 15.84 -3.94
CA ALA A 129 6.75 16.45 -2.93
C ALA A 129 5.99 15.40 -2.12
N THR A 130 5.41 14.38 -2.77
CA THR A 130 4.71 13.28 -2.10
C THR A 130 5.67 12.49 -1.22
N LEU A 131 6.84 12.16 -1.75
CA LEU A 131 7.87 11.44 -1.00
C LEU A 131 8.37 12.25 0.20
N ALA A 132 8.53 13.57 0.06
CA ALA A 132 8.91 14.44 1.18
C ALA A 132 7.81 14.50 2.25
N VAL A 133 6.55 14.68 1.84
CA VAL A 133 5.40 14.78 2.76
C VAL A 133 5.21 13.49 3.57
N PHE A 134 5.26 12.33 2.91
CA PHE A 134 5.00 11.04 3.57
C PHE A 134 6.27 10.36 4.11
N GLY A 135 7.44 10.63 3.53
CA GLY A 135 8.70 9.94 3.81
C GLY A 135 9.59 10.59 4.86
N VAL A 136 9.52 11.92 5.08
CA VAL A 136 10.42 12.61 6.03
C VAL A 136 10.30 12.06 7.46
N ARG A 137 9.07 11.79 7.91
CA ARG A 137 8.82 11.25 9.25
C ARG A 137 9.38 9.83 9.42
N PRO A 138 9.04 8.83 8.60
CA PRO A 138 9.58 7.49 8.77
C PRO A 138 11.10 7.43 8.60
N VAL A 139 11.68 8.21 7.67
CA VAL A 139 13.15 8.31 7.54
C VAL A 139 13.76 8.86 8.83
N GLY A 140 13.20 9.92 9.40
CA GLY A 140 13.68 10.48 10.67
C GLY A 140 13.62 9.49 11.82
N VAL A 141 12.59 8.62 11.88
CA VAL A 141 12.49 7.54 12.87
C VAL A 141 13.57 6.50 12.64
N LEU A 142 13.79 6.07 11.39
CA LEU A 142 14.78 5.06 11.03
C LEU A 142 16.22 5.51 11.28
N LEU A 143 16.51 6.80 11.10
CA LEU A 143 17.83 7.39 11.36
C LEU A 143 18.11 7.58 12.86
N ARG A 144 17.08 7.85 13.66
CA ARG A 144 17.22 8.10 15.11
C ARG A 144 17.25 6.81 15.95
N GLN A 145 16.67 5.73 15.46
CA GLN A 145 16.64 4.46 16.18
C GLN A 145 17.84 3.59 15.79
N GLY A 146 18.69 3.25 16.76
CA GLY A 146 19.72 2.22 16.61
C GLY A 146 19.12 0.85 16.30
N THR A 147 19.94 -0.12 15.89
CA THR A 147 19.56 -1.52 15.58
C THR A 147 19.06 -2.23 16.83
N ALA A 148 17.87 -1.86 17.30
CA ALA A 148 17.16 -2.59 18.32
C ALA A 148 16.65 -3.89 17.68
N GLU A 149 17.25 -5.02 18.08
CA GLU A 149 16.84 -6.35 17.67
C GLU A 149 15.37 -6.56 18.00
N HIS A 150 14.53 -6.68 16.98
CA HIS A 150 13.22 -7.28 17.17
C HIS A 150 13.42 -8.78 17.34
N PRO A 151 12.65 -9.44 18.23
CA PRO A 151 12.65 -10.88 18.32
C PRO A 151 12.46 -11.46 16.92
N ALA A 152 13.43 -12.26 16.47
CA ALA A 152 13.34 -12.93 15.19
C ALA A 152 12.11 -13.84 15.24
N THR A 153 11.09 -13.52 14.46
CA THR A 153 9.98 -14.47 14.30
C THR A 153 10.45 -15.63 13.47
N THR A 154 10.21 -16.82 13.98
CA THR A 154 10.41 -18.06 13.26
C THR A 154 9.56 -18.02 11.98
N PRO A 155 10.16 -18.26 10.81
CA PRO A 155 9.40 -18.41 9.57
C PRO A 155 8.42 -19.58 9.71
N ALA A 156 7.17 -19.38 9.31
CA ALA A 156 6.17 -20.43 9.25
C ALA A 156 5.48 -20.43 7.88
N PRO A 157 4.89 -21.56 7.45
CA PRO A 157 4.07 -21.59 6.25
C PRO A 157 2.92 -20.57 6.36
N LEU A 158 2.59 -19.88 5.25
CA LEU A 158 1.41 -18.99 5.26
C LEU A 158 0.14 -19.79 5.59
N PRO A 159 -0.77 -19.20 6.40
CA PRO A 159 -2.11 -19.71 6.59
C PRO A 159 -2.82 -19.93 5.25
N LYS A 160 -3.70 -20.94 5.19
CA LYS A 160 -4.39 -21.32 3.94
C LYS A 160 -5.17 -20.14 3.35
N GLY A 161 -5.87 -19.35 4.17
CA GLY A 161 -6.60 -18.15 3.74
C GLY A 161 -5.68 -17.12 3.09
N SER A 162 -4.62 -16.71 3.79
CA SER A 162 -3.63 -15.76 3.27
C SER A 162 -2.95 -16.24 1.99
N ARG A 163 -2.71 -17.56 1.85
CA ARG A 163 -2.19 -18.15 0.61
C ARG A 163 -3.18 -17.97 -0.55
N MET A 164 -4.45 -18.31 -0.35
CA MET A 164 -5.48 -18.13 -1.38
C MET A 164 -5.65 -16.66 -1.76
N THR A 165 -5.66 -15.74 -0.79
CA THR A 165 -5.75 -14.30 -1.05
C THR A 165 -4.51 -13.78 -1.82
N THR A 166 -3.31 -14.24 -1.48
CA THR A 166 -2.07 -13.87 -2.22
C THR A 166 -2.12 -14.36 -3.66
N ILE A 167 -2.62 -15.58 -3.88
CA ILE A 167 -2.82 -16.15 -5.22
C ILE A 167 -3.88 -15.33 -6.00
N ALA A 168 -5.00 -14.99 -5.37
CA ALA A 168 -6.04 -14.17 -5.96
C ALA A 168 -5.52 -12.78 -6.36
N ILE A 169 -4.72 -12.14 -5.50
CA ILE A 169 -4.03 -10.87 -5.83
C ILE A 169 -3.14 -11.06 -7.07
N GLY A 170 -2.35 -12.13 -7.13
CA GLY A 170 -1.52 -12.46 -8.29
C GLY A 170 -2.32 -12.61 -9.59
N PHE A 171 -3.43 -13.34 -9.55
CA PHE A 171 -4.32 -13.52 -10.70
C PHE A 171 -4.99 -12.22 -11.13
N VAL A 172 -5.44 -11.39 -10.18
CA VAL A 172 -6.07 -10.10 -10.47
C VAL A 172 -5.05 -9.16 -11.11
N LEU A 173 -3.91 -8.92 -10.47
CA LEU A 173 -2.89 -8.00 -10.97
C LEU A 173 -2.28 -8.47 -12.31
N GLY A 174 -1.93 -9.75 -12.40
CA GLY A 174 -1.42 -10.35 -13.63
C GLY A 174 -2.46 -10.35 -14.75
N GLY A 175 -3.71 -10.67 -14.43
CA GLY A 175 -4.81 -10.69 -15.39
C GLY A 175 -5.19 -9.31 -15.91
N ILE A 176 -5.12 -8.25 -15.09
CA ILE A 176 -5.26 -6.86 -15.57
C ILE A 176 -4.21 -6.55 -16.65
N CYS A 177 -2.95 -6.95 -16.43
CA CYS A 177 -1.89 -6.74 -17.40
C CYS A 177 -2.11 -7.57 -18.67
N VAL A 178 -2.50 -8.84 -18.56
CA VAL A 178 -2.78 -9.70 -19.72
C VAL A 178 -3.93 -9.15 -20.55
N THR A 179 -4.96 -8.64 -19.90
CA THR A 179 -6.18 -8.17 -20.56
C THR A 179 -6.08 -6.73 -21.06
N LEU A 180 -4.97 -6.02 -20.85
CA LEU A 180 -4.84 -4.57 -21.09
C LEU A 180 -5.27 -4.10 -22.50
N SER A 181 -5.12 -4.96 -23.50
CA SER A 181 -5.49 -4.70 -24.89
C SER A 181 -6.98 -4.89 -25.21
N VAL A 182 -7.76 -5.47 -24.28
CA VAL A 182 -9.18 -5.78 -24.43
C VAL A 182 -9.98 -5.01 -23.36
N PRO A 183 -10.53 -3.82 -23.69
CA PRO A 183 -11.12 -2.92 -22.70
C PRO A 183 -12.16 -3.59 -21.78
N VAL A 184 -13.06 -4.40 -22.35
CA VAL A 184 -14.11 -5.11 -21.59
C VAL A 184 -13.50 -6.06 -20.56
N ALA A 185 -12.44 -6.78 -20.92
CA ALA A 185 -11.78 -7.73 -20.03
C ALA A 185 -11.00 -7.02 -18.91
N VAL A 186 -10.35 -5.89 -19.21
CA VAL A 186 -9.70 -5.04 -18.19
C VAL A 186 -10.70 -4.58 -17.14
N TRP A 187 -11.85 -4.06 -17.59
CA TRP A 187 -12.91 -3.60 -16.70
C TRP A 187 -13.46 -4.75 -15.85
N ALA A 188 -13.64 -5.94 -16.43
CA ALA A 188 -14.04 -7.12 -15.68
C ALA A 188 -13.02 -7.47 -14.59
N MET A 189 -11.72 -7.43 -14.89
CA MET A 189 -10.66 -7.68 -13.89
C MET A 189 -10.58 -6.58 -12.82
N LEU A 190 -10.81 -5.33 -13.20
CA LEU A 190 -10.92 -4.22 -12.24
C LEU A 190 -12.10 -4.42 -11.29
N MET A 191 -13.28 -4.80 -11.81
CA MET A 191 -14.44 -5.12 -10.98
C MET A 191 -14.18 -6.33 -10.08
N ALA A 192 -13.52 -7.37 -10.60
CA ALA A 192 -13.10 -8.53 -9.80
C ALA A 192 -12.16 -8.11 -8.65
N SER A 193 -11.27 -7.14 -8.87
CA SER A 193 -10.42 -6.58 -7.80
C SER A 193 -11.23 -5.87 -6.72
N MET A 194 -12.29 -5.14 -7.10
CA MET A 194 -13.17 -4.45 -6.14
C MET A 194 -14.00 -5.45 -5.34
N VAL A 195 -14.51 -6.50 -5.99
CA VAL A 195 -15.21 -7.61 -5.32
C VAL A 195 -14.27 -8.32 -4.35
N LEU A 196 -13.02 -8.58 -4.75
CA LEU A 196 -12.02 -9.16 -3.85
C LEU A 196 -11.82 -8.29 -2.61
N VAL A 197 -11.66 -6.97 -2.78
CA VAL A 197 -11.52 -6.02 -1.67
C VAL A 197 -12.77 -6.04 -0.77
N LEU A 198 -13.97 -6.02 -1.36
CA LEU A 198 -15.22 -6.00 -0.61
C LEU A 198 -15.44 -7.28 0.19
N ILE A 199 -15.21 -8.45 -0.40
CA ILE A 199 -15.33 -9.75 0.28
C ILE A 199 -14.26 -9.90 1.38
N SER A 200 -13.12 -9.24 1.19
CA SER A 200 -11.98 -9.31 2.12
C SER A 200 -11.95 -8.18 3.16
N ALA A 201 -12.92 -7.27 3.13
CA ALA A 201 -13.08 -6.15 4.06
C ALA A 201 -13.54 -6.56 5.48
N PRO A 202 -14.37 -7.61 5.70
CA PRO A 202 -14.78 -8.02 7.03
C PRO A 202 -13.57 -8.36 7.89
N ALA A 203 -13.47 -7.74 9.07
CA ALA A 203 -12.34 -7.91 9.99
C ALA A 203 -12.20 -9.34 10.54
N THR A 204 -13.29 -10.11 10.51
CA THR A 204 -13.41 -11.45 11.11
C THR A 204 -13.13 -12.59 10.12
N SER A 205 -12.84 -12.29 8.85
CA SER A 205 -12.60 -13.33 7.86
C SER A 205 -11.13 -13.75 7.84
N SER A 206 -10.87 -15.05 8.02
CA SER A 206 -9.55 -15.66 7.80
C SER A 206 -9.03 -15.53 6.36
N TRP A 207 -9.88 -15.08 5.43
CA TRP A 207 -9.54 -14.76 4.03
C TRP A 207 -9.31 -13.26 3.80
N GLY A 208 -9.40 -12.44 4.84
CA GLY A 208 -9.32 -10.98 4.75
C GLY A 208 -7.96 -10.46 4.26
N LEU A 209 -7.98 -9.31 3.58
CA LEU A 209 -6.77 -8.62 3.11
C LEU A 209 -5.94 -8.14 4.30
N ARG A 210 -6.58 -7.76 5.40
CA ARG A 210 -5.90 -7.38 6.65
C ARG A 210 -5.14 -8.56 7.25
N SER A 211 -5.79 -9.72 7.42
CA SER A 211 -5.13 -10.95 7.90
C SER A 211 -3.97 -11.38 6.99
N THR A 212 -4.16 -11.24 5.67
CA THR A 212 -3.11 -11.52 4.67
C THR A 212 -1.90 -10.59 4.84
N GLY A 213 -2.13 -9.28 4.94
CA GLY A 213 -1.07 -8.29 5.14
C GLY A 213 -0.34 -8.43 6.48
N TRP A 214 -1.04 -8.91 7.51
CA TRP A 214 -0.46 -9.27 8.81
C TRP A 214 0.50 -10.47 8.71
N SER A 215 0.09 -11.52 7.98
CA SER A 215 0.85 -12.77 7.80
C SER A 215 2.04 -12.67 6.83
N TRP A 216 2.04 -11.66 5.94
CA TRP A 216 3.07 -11.50 4.92
C TRP A 216 4.45 -11.25 5.51
N GLY A 217 5.42 -12.04 5.04
CA GLY A 217 6.85 -11.84 5.27
C GLY A 217 7.48 -10.90 4.25
N VAL A 218 8.79 -10.72 4.37
CA VAL A 218 9.57 -9.83 3.47
C VAL A 218 9.46 -10.27 2.02
N ILE A 219 9.43 -11.58 1.76
CA ILE A 219 9.34 -12.14 0.41
C ILE A 219 8.03 -11.72 -0.26
N GLN A 220 6.89 -11.89 0.41
CA GLN A 220 5.57 -11.55 -0.14
C GLN A 220 5.46 -10.04 -0.37
N TRP A 221 5.93 -9.22 0.58
CA TRP A 221 6.00 -7.77 0.42
C TRP A 221 6.90 -7.34 -0.75
N SER A 222 8.04 -8.00 -0.93
CA SER A 222 8.95 -7.72 -2.05
C SER A 222 8.32 -8.09 -3.40
N ALA A 223 7.66 -9.25 -3.50
CA ALA A 223 6.98 -9.69 -4.71
C ALA A 223 5.83 -8.74 -5.07
N PHE A 224 5.03 -8.33 -4.09
CA PHE A 224 3.97 -7.35 -4.29
C PHE A 224 4.51 -5.96 -4.69
N GLY A 225 5.59 -5.52 -4.06
CA GLY A 225 6.26 -4.26 -4.40
C GLY A 225 6.82 -4.26 -5.83
N VAL A 226 7.49 -5.34 -6.23
CA VAL A 226 8.00 -5.53 -7.61
C VAL A 226 6.85 -5.59 -8.61
N ALA A 227 5.77 -6.33 -8.30
CA ALA A 227 4.58 -6.38 -9.14
C ALA A 227 3.94 -5.00 -9.33
N THR A 228 3.75 -4.25 -8.23
CA THR A 228 3.20 -2.90 -8.26
C THR A 228 4.09 -1.95 -9.06
N GLY A 229 5.41 -2.01 -8.83
CA GLY A 229 6.38 -1.22 -9.60
C GLY A 229 6.36 -1.54 -11.09
N ALA A 230 6.24 -2.81 -11.45
CA ALA A 230 6.11 -3.25 -12.84
C ALA A 230 4.80 -2.74 -13.48
N MET A 231 3.68 -2.74 -12.74
CA MET A 231 2.42 -2.17 -13.24
C MET A 231 2.51 -0.66 -13.44
N PHE A 232 3.16 0.06 -12.53
CA PHE A 232 3.35 1.51 -12.66
C PHE A 232 4.30 1.87 -13.81
N LEU A 233 5.35 1.08 -13.98
CA LEU A 233 6.26 1.20 -15.13
C LEU A 233 5.50 0.91 -16.43
N LEU A 234 4.71 -0.15 -16.48
CA LEU A 234 3.88 -0.49 -17.63
C LEU A 234 2.90 0.65 -17.96
N ALA A 235 2.22 1.21 -16.95
CA ALA A 235 1.33 2.35 -17.12
C ALA A 235 2.06 3.57 -17.71
N THR A 236 3.24 3.89 -17.19
CA THR A 236 4.06 5.00 -17.70
C THR A 236 4.49 4.75 -19.15
N LEU A 237 4.95 3.53 -19.46
CA LEU A 237 5.40 3.15 -20.80
C LEU A 237 4.25 3.11 -21.81
N THR A 238 3.04 2.74 -21.40
CA THR A 238 1.85 2.79 -22.28
C THR A 238 1.46 4.20 -22.69
N ILE A 239 1.82 5.20 -21.89
CA ILE A 239 1.62 6.62 -22.22
C ILE A 239 2.79 7.14 -23.03
N ALA A 240 4.02 6.78 -22.64
CA ALA A 240 5.24 7.31 -23.24
C ALA A 240 5.57 6.69 -24.61
N THR A 241 5.09 5.48 -24.90
CA THR A 241 5.48 4.70 -26.08
C THR A 241 4.34 3.89 -26.65
N GLU A 242 4.36 3.65 -27.97
CA GLU A 242 3.47 2.71 -28.65
C GLU A 242 4.01 1.26 -28.63
N LEU A 243 5.18 1.05 -28.02
CA LEU A 243 5.88 -0.24 -27.99
C LEU A 243 5.15 -1.29 -27.15
N ILE A 244 4.26 -0.87 -26.24
CA ILE A 244 3.53 -1.77 -25.36
C ILE A 244 2.37 -2.43 -26.13
N GLY A 245 2.72 -3.47 -26.88
CA GLY A 245 1.75 -4.36 -27.52
C GLY A 245 1.16 -5.41 -26.58
N PRO A 246 0.16 -6.18 -27.04
CA PRO A 246 -0.51 -7.22 -26.26
C PRO A 246 0.45 -8.27 -25.70
N VAL A 247 1.47 -8.65 -26.50
CA VAL A 247 2.46 -9.67 -26.13
C VAL A 247 3.28 -9.22 -24.92
N ILE A 248 3.82 -7.99 -24.93
CA ILE A 248 4.63 -7.45 -23.82
C ILE A 248 3.77 -7.36 -22.56
N SER A 249 2.56 -6.81 -22.69
CA SER A 249 1.63 -6.67 -21.55
C SER A 249 1.26 -8.03 -20.95
N ALA A 250 1.01 -9.03 -21.79
CA ALA A 250 0.74 -10.40 -21.36
C ALA A 250 1.95 -11.05 -20.69
N SER A 251 3.16 -10.90 -21.24
CA SER A 251 4.38 -11.42 -20.63
C SER A 251 4.62 -10.81 -19.24
N VAL A 252 4.47 -9.50 -19.09
CA VAL A 252 4.57 -8.82 -17.78
C VAL A 252 3.50 -9.34 -16.81
N GLY A 253 2.25 -9.50 -17.27
CA GLY A 253 1.17 -10.04 -16.46
C GLY A 253 1.41 -11.46 -15.97
N VAL A 254 1.96 -12.33 -16.83
CA VAL A 254 2.34 -13.71 -16.46
C VAL A 254 3.46 -13.71 -15.43
N VAL A 255 4.49 -12.87 -15.59
CA VAL A 255 5.58 -12.74 -14.62
C VAL A 255 5.06 -12.26 -13.26
N ILE A 256 4.19 -11.24 -13.26
CA ILE A 256 3.55 -10.73 -12.04
C ILE A 256 2.74 -11.85 -11.35
N GLY A 257 1.86 -12.51 -12.09
CA GLY A 257 1.01 -13.57 -11.56
C GLY A 257 1.84 -14.74 -11.00
N ALA A 258 2.85 -15.20 -11.76
CA ALA A 258 3.75 -16.26 -11.33
C ALA A 258 4.55 -15.88 -10.09
N SER A 259 5.06 -14.64 -10.00
CA SER A 259 5.84 -14.19 -8.84
C SER A 259 5.04 -14.23 -7.54
N LEU A 260 3.78 -13.77 -7.56
CA LEU A 260 2.90 -13.78 -6.41
C LEU A 260 2.38 -15.18 -6.08
N LEU A 261 2.09 -15.98 -7.11
CA LEU A 261 1.75 -17.40 -6.95
C LEU A 261 2.88 -18.14 -6.22
N LEU A 262 4.14 -17.99 -6.66
CA LEU A 262 5.30 -18.60 -6.01
C LEU A 262 5.49 -18.05 -4.59
N ALA A 263 5.36 -16.74 -4.40
CA ALA A 263 5.47 -16.11 -3.07
C ALA A 263 4.43 -16.62 -2.07
N ALA A 264 3.26 -17.06 -2.52
CA ALA A 264 2.20 -17.61 -1.67
C ALA A 264 2.57 -18.97 -1.04
N PHE A 265 3.49 -19.72 -1.65
CA PHE A 265 3.97 -21.00 -1.12
C PHE A 265 5.29 -20.89 -0.35
N LEU A 266 5.97 -19.75 -0.41
CA LEU A 266 7.17 -19.50 0.39
C LEU A 266 6.79 -19.21 1.86
N PRO A 267 7.68 -19.48 2.82
CA PRO A 267 7.42 -19.19 4.22
C PRO A 267 7.03 -17.72 4.42
N GLY A 268 5.99 -17.52 5.20
CA GLY A 268 5.56 -16.22 5.69
C GLY A 268 6.15 -15.98 7.07
N ARG A 269 5.48 -15.11 7.81
CA ARG A 269 5.79 -14.92 9.23
C ARG A 269 5.05 -15.96 10.07
N GLY A 270 5.70 -16.46 11.12
CA GLY A 270 5.05 -17.28 12.15
C GLY A 270 3.92 -16.53 12.84
N ASP A 271 2.87 -17.28 13.19
CA ASP A 271 1.70 -16.81 13.93
C ASP A 271 2.12 -16.41 15.35
N ASP A 272 2.30 -15.11 15.58
CA ASP A 272 2.63 -14.53 16.89
C ASP A 272 1.39 -14.12 17.70
N GLY A 273 0.20 -14.61 17.32
CA GLY A 273 -1.08 -14.37 18.00
C GLY A 273 -1.90 -13.27 17.33
N PHE A 274 -2.55 -13.58 16.20
CA PHE A 274 -3.68 -12.77 15.75
C PHE A 274 -4.84 -12.99 16.71
N ASP A 275 -4.88 -12.19 17.77
CA ASP A 275 -6.02 -12.21 18.70
C ASP A 275 -7.24 -11.64 17.96
N GLU A 276 -8.04 -12.50 17.33
CA GLU A 276 -9.35 -12.15 16.75
C GLU A 276 -10.26 -11.48 17.80
N GLU A 277 -10.02 -11.73 19.09
CA GLU A 277 -10.70 -11.12 20.25
C GLU A 277 -10.56 -9.59 20.35
N GLY A 278 -9.56 -8.98 19.69
CA GLY A 278 -9.41 -7.51 19.67
C GLY A 278 -10.49 -6.76 18.88
N ALA A 279 -11.29 -7.46 18.07
CA ALA A 279 -12.38 -6.89 17.29
C ALA A 279 -13.73 -6.87 18.04
N ASP A 280 -13.94 -7.78 18.99
CA ASP A 280 -15.20 -7.91 19.75
C ASP A 280 -15.27 -6.97 20.97
N GLY A 281 -14.17 -6.29 21.30
CA GLY A 281 -14.10 -5.33 22.40
C GLY A 281 -14.64 -3.92 22.08
N ALA A 282 -15.39 -3.74 21.00
CA ALA A 282 -16.12 -2.48 20.79
C ALA A 282 -17.31 -2.47 21.77
N PRO A 283 -17.35 -1.56 22.77
CA PRO A 283 -18.49 -1.48 23.67
C PRO A 283 -19.74 -1.19 22.83
N GLU A 284 -20.74 -2.04 22.94
CA GLU A 284 -22.10 -1.73 22.49
C GLU A 284 -22.49 -0.39 23.15
N ALA A 285 -22.59 0.65 22.33
CA ALA A 285 -22.99 2.00 22.72
C ALA A 285 -24.17 2.43 21.87
#